data_AF-A0A6J6V5H2-F1
#
_entry.id   AF-A0A6J6V5H2-F1
#
_cell.length_a   1.000
_cell.length_b   1.000
_cell.length_c   1.000
_cell.angle_alpha   90.00
_cell.angle_beta   90.00
_cell.angle_gamma   90.00
#
_symmetry.space_group_name_H-M   'P 1'
#
loop_
_entity.id
_entity.type
_entity.pdbx_description
1 polymer ?
#
loop_
_entity_poly.entity_id
_entity_poly.type
_entity_poly.pdbx_seq_one_letter_code
_entity_poly.pdbx_strand_id
1 'polypeptide(L)'
;MAPAQMDPETWTDATQTVHLKTMSNKQILINSDTWLELTENVLSVGDVYDWSVLPSCGAVVVFSGVVRDHAEGRTDVTSLTYEAYNTQVISKLQLIVNEMRVRWTDLGRVALIHRVGNLTLGESSVLVSVSSPHRPEAFSAAQFAIDTLKESVPIWKQEHWKQGSDWGTNSNEISTPLTSRSVDSSV
;
A
#
# COMPACT_ATOMS: atom_id res chain seq x y z
N MET A 1 60.30 37.39 -7.41
CA MET A 1 58.92 37.29 -7.90
C MET A 1 58.46 35.87 -7.65
N ALA A 2 57.45 35.69 -6.79
CA ALA A 2 56.99 34.39 -6.31
C ALA A 2 56.25 33.59 -7.42
N PRO A 3 56.23 32.25 -7.36
CA PRO A 3 55.44 31.41 -8.27
C PRO A 3 53.97 31.43 -7.84
N ALA A 4 53.07 31.53 -8.82
CA ALA A 4 51.62 31.41 -8.61
C ALA A 4 51.26 29.95 -8.29
N GLN A 5 50.43 29.78 -7.25
CA GLN A 5 49.96 28.50 -6.73
C GLN A 5 48.95 27.83 -7.67
N MET A 6 48.96 26.49 -7.67
CA MET A 6 48.01 25.58 -8.30
C MET A 6 46.55 25.86 -7.89
N ASP A 7 45.65 25.91 -8.87
CA ASP A 7 44.21 25.67 -8.70
C ASP A 7 43.92 24.18 -8.96
N PRO A 8 43.41 23.42 -7.99
CA PRO A 8 42.86 22.09 -8.23
C PRO A 8 41.36 22.17 -8.51
N GLU A 9 40.87 21.19 -9.26
CA GLU A 9 39.46 20.80 -9.43
C GLU A 9 38.73 21.30 -10.68
N THR A 10 39.07 20.64 -11.80
CA THR A 10 38.07 20.17 -12.75
C THR A 10 37.31 18.97 -12.18
N TRP A 11 36.04 19.13 -11.79
CA TRP A 11 35.02 18.07 -11.84
C TRP A 11 33.66 18.72 -12.09
N THR A 12 33.11 18.51 -13.28
CA THR A 12 31.69 18.76 -13.57
C THR A 12 30.87 17.58 -13.07
N ASP A 13 30.02 17.79 -12.08
CA ASP A 13 28.87 16.91 -11.82
C ASP A 13 27.59 17.75 -11.76
N ALA A 14 26.68 17.43 -12.68
CA ALA A 14 25.38 18.06 -12.81
C ALA A 14 24.41 17.38 -11.85
N THR A 15 24.47 17.73 -10.57
CA THR A 15 23.40 17.38 -9.63
C THR A 15 22.32 18.46 -9.67
N GLN A 16 21.23 18.13 -10.36
CA GLN A 16 19.97 18.83 -10.23
C GLN A 16 19.59 18.90 -8.75
N THR A 17 19.44 20.11 -8.23
CA THR A 17 18.87 20.37 -6.92
C THR A 17 17.41 19.93 -6.92
N VAL A 18 17.10 18.80 -6.27
CA VAL A 18 15.72 18.37 -6.05
C VAL A 18 15.11 19.29 -4.99
N HIS A 19 14.28 20.23 -5.41
CA HIS A 19 13.42 20.98 -4.49
C HIS A 19 12.26 20.08 -4.06
N LEU A 20 12.39 19.45 -2.89
CA LEU A 20 11.29 18.74 -2.24
C LEU A 20 10.25 19.76 -1.75
N LYS A 21 9.13 19.85 -2.48
CA LYS A 21 7.91 20.48 -2.00
C LYS A 21 6.88 19.38 -1.72
N THR A 22 7.08 18.63 -0.64
CA THR A 22 6.16 17.60 -0.17
C THR A 22 4.95 18.27 0.47
N MET A 23 3.87 18.43 -0.28
CA MET A 23 2.57 18.92 0.21
C MET A 23 1.38 18.08 -0.31
N SER A 24 1.64 17.03 -1.09
CA SER A 24 0.59 16.11 -1.53
C SER A 24 0.93 14.70 -1.06
N ASN A 25 0.07 14.12 -0.22
CA ASN A 25 0.17 12.71 0.20
C ASN A 25 -0.24 11.73 -0.92
N LYS A 26 -0.51 12.24 -2.14
CA LYS A 26 -0.87 11.43 -3.28
C LYS A 26 0.36 10.78 -3.89
N GLN A 27 0.38 9.45 -3.90
CA GLN A 27 1.36 8.65 -4.62
C GLN A 27 0.64 7.60 -5.43
N ILE A 28 1.00 7.47 -6.70
CA ILE A 28 0.38 6.52 -7.60
C ILE A 28 1.45 5.84 -8.46
N LEU A 29 1.36 4.52 -8.54
CA LEU A 29 2.04 3.71 -9.53
C LEU A 29 0.95 2.91 -10.24
N ILE A 30 0.75 3.18 -11.53
CA ILE A 30 -0.20 2.43 -12.34
C ILE A 30 0.47 2.01 -13.64
N ASN A 31 0.38 0.72 -13.94
CA ASN A 31 0.81 0.13 -15.21
C ASN A 31 -0.31 -0.79 -15.75
N SER A 32 -0.01 -1.65 -16.73
CA SER A 32 -1.02 -2.49 -17.39
C SER A 32 -1.70 -3.52 -16.48
N ASP A 33 -1.00 -3.98 -15.43
CA ASP A 33 -1.46 -5.08 -14.56
C ASP A 33 -1.41 -4.76 -13.05
N THR A 34 -0.87 -3.61 -12.67
CA THR A 34 -0.65 -3.22 -11.27
C THR A 34 -1.07 -1.77 -11.02
N TRP A 35 -1.91 -1.54 -10.01
CA TRP A 35 -2.31 -0.21 -9.52
C TRP A 35 -2.05 -0.11 -8.02
N LEU A 36 -1.05 0.69 -7.64
CA LEU A 36 -0.72 1.00 -6.25
C LEU A 36 -1.00 2.48 -6.00
N GLU A 37 -1.74 2.80 -4.94
CA GLU A 37 -2.04 4.20 -4.64
C GLU A 37 -2.17 4.48 -3.14
N LEU A 38 -1.57 5.59 -2.72
CA LEU A 38 -1.84 6.28 -1.46
C LEU A 38 -2.51 7.61 -1.81
N THR A 39 -3.69 7.88 -1.26
CA THR A 39 -4.50 9.02 -1.71
C THR A 39 -5.34 9.60 -0.58
N GLU A 40 -5.77 10.85 -0.71
CA GLU A 40 -6.75 11.48 0.20
C GLU A 40 -8.18 11.38 -0.38
N ASN A 41 -8.29 11.02 -1.65
CA ASN A 41 -9.56 10.93 -2.37
C ASN A 41 -10.41 9.76 -1.88
N VAL A 42 -11.73 9.93 -1.98
CA VAL A 42 -12.69 8.83 -1.76
C VAL A 42 -12.39 7.69 -2.73
N LEU A 43 -12.36 6.47 -2.21
CA LEU A 43 -12.08 5.28 -3.01
C LEU A 43 -13.35 4.80 -3.72
N SER A 44 -13.24 4.53 -5.02
CA SER A 44 -14.34 4.03 -5.85
C SER A 44 -14.19 2.52 -6.07
N VAL A 45 -15.06 1.73 -5.46
CA VAL A 45 -15.10 0.27 -5.66
C VAL A 45 -15.38 -0.07 -7.12
N GLY A 46 -16.27 0.69 -7.78
CA GLY A 46 -16.63 0.50 -9.19
C GLY A 46 -15.44 0.69 -10.13
N ASP A 47 -14.71 1.81 -9.99
CA ASP A 47 -13.58 2.10 -10.87
C ASP A 47 -12.46 1.06 -10.72
N VAL A 48 -12.21 0.61 -9.49
CA VAL A 48 -11.21 -0.44 -9.21
C VAL A 48 -11.67 -1.78 -9.75
N TYR A 49 -12.95 -2.14 -9.61
CA TYR A 49 -13.49 -3.35 -10.20
C TYR A 49 -13.38 -3.35 -11.72
N ASP A 50 -13.86 -2.28 -12.38
CA ASP A 50 -13.84 -2.15 -13.83
C ASP A 50 -12.42 -2.18 -14.39
N TRP A 51 -11.47 -1.51 -13.71
CA TRP A 51 -10.06 -1.60 -14.06
C TRP A 51 -9.54 -3.04 -13.92
N SER A 52 -9.93 -3.81 -12.92
CA SER A 52 -9.45 -5.18 -12.72
C SER A 52 -10.01 -6.22 -13.69
N VAL A 53 -11.04 -5.92 -14.48
CA VAL A 53 -11.63 -6.86 -15.43
C VAL A 53 -10.70 -7.08 -16.63
N LEU A 54 -10.45 -8.35 -16.95
CA LEU A 54 -9.68 -8.79 -18.12
C LEU A 54 -10.41 -9.93 -18.84
N PRO A 55 -10.40 -9.99 -20.19
CA PRO A 55 -11.00 -11.10 -20.94
C PRO A 55 -10.43 -12.48 -20.60
N SER A 56 -9.17 -12.54 -20.13
CA SER A 56 -8.50 -13.78 -19.72
C SER A 56 -8.82 -14.22 -18.29
N CYS A 57 -9.53 -13.41 -17.50
CA CYS A 57 -9.81 -13.68 -16.10
C CYS A 57 -11.28 -14.04 -15.88
N GLY A 58 -11.55 -15.21 -15.33
CA GLY A 58 -12.88 -15.65 -14.95
C GLY A 58 -13.33 -15.18 -13.56
N ALA A 59 -12.43 -14.56 -12.79
CA ALA A 59 -12.72 -14.08 -11.45
C ALA A 59 -12.07 -12.71 -11.18
N VAL A 60 -12.82 -11.86 -10.47
CA VAL A 60 -12.32 -10.65 -9.82
C VAL A 60 -12.80 -10.69 -8.37
N VAL A 61 -11.88 -10.58 -7.43
CA VAL A 61 -12.19 -10.41 -6.00
C VAL A 61 -11.83 -8.99 -5.61
N VAL A 62 -12.77 -8.31 -4.95
CA VAL A 62 -12.56 -6.99 -4.37
C VAL A 62 -12.82 -7.06 -2.87
N PHE A 63 -11.84 -6.66 -2.09
CA PHE A 63 -11.98 -6.40 -0.67
C PHE A 63 -12.05 -4.90 -0.43
N SER A 64 -13.00 -4.47 0.39
CA SER A 64 -13.08 -3.11 0.90
C SER A 64 -13.03 -3.10 2.43
N GLY A 65 -12.03 -2.41 2.98
CA GLY A 65 -11.94 -2.14 4.40
C GLY A 65 -12.76 -0.89 4.72
N VAL A 66 -13.88 -1.06 5.41
CA VAL A 66 -14.84 0.01 5.68
C VAL A 66 -14.76 0.48 7.14
N VAL A 67 -14.89 1.79 7.35
CA VAL A 67 -14.97 2.38 8.69
C VAL A 67 -16.27 1.94 9.38
N ARG A 68 -16.15 1.40 10.59
CA ARG A 68 -17.26 0.94 11.44
C ARG A 68 -17.43 1.84 12.66
N ASP A 69 -18.60 1.77 13.28
CA ASP A 69 -19.02 2.55 14.46
C ASP A 69 -18.46 2.01 15.79
N HIS A 70 -17.64 0.95 15.75
CA HIS A 70 -17.05 0.33 16.92
C HIS A 70 -15.62 -0.17 16.64
N ALA A 71 -14.84 -0.24 17.72
CA ALA A 71 -13.52 -0.81 17.80
C ALA A 71 -13.38 -1.62 19.11
N GLU A 72 -12.24 -2.25 19.33
CA GLU A 72 -12.02 -3.01 20.56
C GLU A 72 -12.12 -2.09 21.78
N GLY A 73 -13.05 -2.39 22.68
CA GLY A 73 -13.31 -1.56 23.87
C GLY A 73 -14.04 -0.24 23.60
N ARG A 74 -14.51 0.04 22.37
CA ARG A 74 -15.18 1.30 21.98
C ARG A 74 -16.40 1.04 21.11
N THR A 75 -17.57 1.57 21.48
CA THR A 75 -18.83 1.35 20.75
C THR A 75 -19.41 2.61 20.10
N ASP A 76 -18.72 3.74 20.19
CA ASP A 76 -19.18 5.06 19.73
C ASP A 76 -18.17 5.76 18.82
N VAL A 77 -17.48 4.99 17.97
CA VAL A 77 -16.56 5.55 16.97
C VAL A 77 -17.34 6.35 15.95
N THR A 78 -16.91 7.57 15.65
CA THR A 78 -17.57 8.47 14.69
C THR A 78 -16.76 8.68 13.42
N SER A 79 -15.43 8.61 13.52
CA SER A 79 -14.52 8.73 12.38
C SER A 79 -13.17 8.09 12.69
N LEU A 80 -12.39 7.86 11.62
CA LEU A 80 -10.98 7.50 11.70
C LEU A 80 -10.13 8.57 11.02
N THR A 81 -8.93 8.82 11.52
CA THR A 81 -7.88 9.53 10.77
C THR A 81 -6.77 8.56 10.43
N TYR A 82 -6.41 8.48 9.16
CA TYR A 82 -5.30 7.66 8.70
C TYR A 82 -4.09 8.53 8.36
N GLU A 83 -2.93 8.15 8.88
CA GLU A 83 -1.63 8.73 8.58
C GLU A 83 -0.69 7.66 8.03
N ALA A 84 0.30 8.06 7.24
CA ALA A 84 1.22 7.13 6.62
C ALA A 84 2.65 7.68 6.57
N TYR A 85 3.64 6.78 6.64
CA TYR A 85 5.00 7.13 6.28
C TYR A 85 5.15 7.04 4.76
N ASN A 86 4.69 8.10 4.10
CA ASN A 86 4.47 8.19 2.66
C ASN A 86 5.58 7.57 1.82
N THR A 87 6.84 7.91 2.09
CA THR A 87 8.01 7.52 1.27
C THR A 87 8.20 6.00 1.16
N GLN A 88 7.60 5.21 2.05
CA GLN A 88 7.73 3.74 2.07
C GLN A 88 6.48 3.01 1.57
N VAL A 89 5.34 3.67 1.41
CA VAL A 89 4.08 2.97 1.13
C VAL A 89 4.12 2.26 -0.22
N ILE A 90 4.38 2.99 -1.32
CA ILE A 90 4.37 2.39 -2.66
C ILE A 90 5.42 1.29 -2.81
N SER A 91 6.61 1.47 -2.23
CA SER A 91 7.66 0.45 -2.30
C SER A 91 7.29 -0.83 -1.54
N LYS A 92 6.64 -0.72 -0.37
CA LYS A 92 6.12 -1.87 0.37
C LYS A 92 4.97 -2.56 -0.37
N LEU A 93 4.02 -1.80 -0.91
CA LEU A 93 2.94 -2.37 -1.73
C LEU A 93 3.48 -3.11 -2.96
N GLN A 94 4.52 -2.59 -3.60
CA GLN A 94 5.17 -3.26 -4.72
C GLN A 94 5.80 -4.59 -4.31
N LEU A 95 6.42 -4.68 -3.13
CA LEU A 95 6.96 -5.96 -2.60
C LEU A 95 5.84 -6.99 -2.40
N ILE A 96 4.68 -6.57 -1.91
CA ILE A 96 3.50 -7.45 -1.75
C ILE A 96 3.08 -8.00 -3.12
N VAL A 97 2.92 -7.13 -4.13
CA VAL A 97 2.54 -7.57 -5.48
C VAL A 97 3.59 -8.50 -6.07
N ASN A 98 4.88 -8.20 -5.92
CA ASN A 98 5.95 -9.06 -6.42
C ASN A 98 5.86 -10.47 -5.82
N GLU A 99 5.65 -10.57 -4.50
CA GLU A 99 5.48 -11.86 -3.81
C GLU A 99 4.20 -12.58 -4.28
N MET A 100 3.10 -11.86 -4.50
CA MET A 100 1.87 -12.44 -5.06
C MET A 100 2.14 -13.07 -6.44
N ARG A 101 2.88 -12.39 -7.32
CA ARG A 101 3.20 -12.92 -8.66
C ARG A 101 4.09 -14.16 -8.63
N VAL A 102 4.92 -14.31 -7.60
CA VAL A 102 5.72 -15.52 -7.39
C VAL A 102 4.84 -16.69 -6.93
N ARG A 103 3.84 -16.42 -6.07
CA ARG A 103 2.94 -17.45 -5.51
C ARG A 103 1.84 -17.88 -6.47
N TRP A 104 1.31 -16.93 -7.25
CA TRP A 104 0.22 -17.13 -8.20
C TRP A 104 0.64 -16.55 -9.56
N THR A 105 1.15 -17.43 -10.42
CA THR A 105 1.81 -17.05 -11.68
C THR A 105 0.84 -16.60 -12.77
N ASP A 106 -0.45 -16.91 -12.62
CA ASP A 106 -1.52 -16.64 -13.59
C ASP A 106 -2.43 -15.47 -13.17
N LEU A 107 -2.09 -14.73 -12.12
CA LEU A 107 -2.85 -13.54 -11.72
C LEU A 107 -2.97 -12.56 -12.89
N GLY A 108 -4.15 -11.94 -13.02
CA GLY A 108 -4.43 -10.86 -13.95
C GLY A 108 -3.97 -9.51 -13.41
N ARG A 109 -4.88 -8.56 -13.27
CA ARG A 109 -4.66 -7.27 -12.61
C ARG A 109 -4.70 -7.36 -11.08
N VAL A 110 -3.84 -6.57 -10.42
CA VAL A 110 -3.80 -6.38 -8.97
C VAL A 110 -3.83 -4.89 -8.63
N ALA A 111 -4.74 -4.48 -7.75
CA ALA A 111 -4.82 -3.13 -7.22
C ALA A 111 -4.73 -3.13 -5.69
N LEU A 112 -3.84 -2.31 -5.11
CA LEU A 112 -3.71 -2.07 -3.68
C LEU A 112 -3.76 -0.57 -3.42
N ILE A 113 -4.86 -0.07 -2.87
CA ILE A 113 -5.13 1.36 -2.75
C ILE A 113 -5.52 1.67 -1.32
N HIS A 114 -4.84 2.63 -0.69
CA HIS A 114 -5.16 3.08 0.65
C HIS A 114 -5.46 4.58 0.68
N ARG A 115 -6.51 4.94 1.42
CA ARG A 115 -6.91 6.32 1.69
C ARG A 115 -6.32 6.80 3.01
N VAL A 116 -5.73 7.99 3.02
CA VAL A 116 -5.29 8.71 4.22
C VAL A 116 -6.15 9.94 4.46
N GLY A 117 -5.97 10.58 5.62
CA GLY A 117 -6.81 11.68 6.08
C GLY A 117 -8.01 11.21 6.89
N ASN A 118 -9.02 12.07 7.03
CA ASN A 118 -10.20 11.79 7.85
C ASN A 118 -11.27 11.04 7.05
N LEU A 119 -11.77 9.95 7.64
CA LEU A 119 -12.81 9.09 7.08
C LEU A 119 -13.96 8.94 8.07
N THR A 120 -15.20 8.99 7.56
CA THR A 120 -16.43 8.78 8.33
C THR A 120 -16.94 7.35 8.19
N LEU A 121 -17.90 6.98 9.04
CA LEU A 121 -18.59 5.69 9.00
C LEU A 121 -19.06 5.33 7.59
N GLY A 122 -18.84 4.07 7.18
CA GLY A 122 -19.23 3.55 5.86
C GLY A 122 -18.25 3.87 4.73
N GLU A 123 -17.26 4.73 4.93
CA GLU A 123 -16.23 4.99 3.91
C GLU A 123 -15.19 3.86 3.83
N SER A 124 -14.70 3.61 2.62
CA SER A 124 -13.60 2.65 2.39
C SER A 124 -12.25 3.31 2.68
N SER A 125 -11.46 2.73 3.58
CA SER A 125 -10.08 3.14 3.85
C SER A 125 -9.05 2.41 3.00
N VAL A 126 -9.37 1.20 2.55
CA VAL A 126 -8.48 0.40 1.73
C VAL A 126 -9.29 -0.42 0.72
N LEU A 127 -8.80 -0.50 -0.50
CA LEU A 127 -9.28 -1.41 -1.53
C LEU A 127 -8.15 -2.36 -1.94
N VAL A 128 -8.48 -3.64 -2.02
CA VAL A 128 -7.65 -4.66 -2.65
C VAL A 128 -8.47 -5.29 -3.75
N SER A 129 -7.95 -5.32 -4.96
CA SER A 129 -8.58 -6.04 -6.07
C SER A 129 -7.59 -6.97 -6.74
N VAL A 130 -8.02 -8.20 -6.99
CA VAL A 130 -7.22 -9.21 -7.68
C VAL A 130 -8.10 -9.93 -8.70
N SER A 131 -7.62 -10.02 -9.93
CA SER A 131 -8.22 -10.85 -10.96
C SER A 131 -7.36 -12.08 -11.27
N SER A 132 -8.00 -13.16 -11.70
CA SER A 132 -7.35 -14.43 -12.07
C SER A 132 -8.25 -15.21 -13.05
N PRO A 133 -7.71 -16.12 -13.87
CA PRO A 133 -8.49 -17.11 -14.62
C PRO A 133 -9.52 -17.83 -13.77
N HIS A 134 -9.19 -18.14 -12.51
CA HIS A 134 -10.03 -18.95 -11.62
C HIS A 134 -10.20 -18.31 -10.23
N ARG A 135 -11.33 -18.61 -9.59
CA ARG A 135 -11.70 -17.99 -8.31
C ARG A 135 -10.79 -18.36 -7.13
N PRO A 136 -10.27 -19.60 -6.97
CA PRO A 136 -9.48 -19.95 -5.78
C PRO A 136 -8.25 -19.03 -5.62
N GLU A 137 -7.53 -18.81 -6.70
CA GLU A 137 -6.33 -17.98 -6.74
C GLU A 137 -6.67 -16.52 -6.45
N ALA A 138 -7.75 -15.99 -7.04
CA ALA A 138 -8.20 -14.62 -6.76
C ALA A 138 -8.53 -14.41 -5.27
N PHE A 139 -9.25 -15.35 -4.64
CA PHE A 139 -9.58 -15.26 -3.20
C PHE A 139 -8.32 -15.35 -2.33
N SER A 140 -7.47 -16.35 -2.56
CA SER A 140 -6.26 -16.56 -1.76
C SER A 140 -5.27 -15.40 -1.89
N ALA A 141 -5.10 -14.87 -3.10
CA ALA A 141 -4.22 -13.74 -3.36
C ALA A 141 -4.75 -12.43 -2.76
N ALA A 142 -6.05 -12.17 -2.85
CA ALA A 142 -6.66 -10.98 -2.25
C ALA A 142 -6.56 -10.99 -0.71
N GLN A 143 -6.81 -12.15 -0.08
CA GLN A 143 -6.65 -12.33 1.37
C GLN A 143 -5.20 -12.11 1.79
N PHE A 144 -4.25 -12.75 1.09
CA PHE A 144 -2.83 -12.55 1.35
C PHE A 144 -2.42 -11.07 1.25
N ALA A 145 -2.90 -10.37 0.23
CA ALA A 145 -2.57 -8.97 -0.01
C ALA A 145 -3.04 -8.06 1.13
N ILE A 146 -4.30 -8.20 1.58
CA ILE A 146 -4.81 -7.35 2.67
C ILE A 146 -4.16 -7.66 4.01
N ASP A 147 -3.90 -8.94 4.32
CA ASP A 147 -3.25 -9.33 5.57
C ASP A 147 -1.81 -8.79 5.60
N THR A 148 -1.06 -8.99 4.52
CA THR A 148 0.32 -8.52 4.40
C THR A 148 0.41 -6.99 4.39
N LEU A 149 -0.55 -6.30 3.76
CA LEU A 149 -0.63 -4.84 3.78
C LEU A 149 -0.78 -4.34 5.21
N LYS A 150 -1.73 -4.89 5.97
CA LYS A 150 -2.00 -4.49 7.36
C LYS A 150 -0.82 -4.78 8.29
N GLU A 151 -0.03 -5.80 7.99
CA GLU A 151 1.12 -6.17 8.79
C GLU A 151 2.37 -5.33 8.48
N SER A 152 2.61 -4.99 7.21
CA SER A 152 3.94 -4.53 6.76
C SER A 152 4.01 -3.11 6.20
N VAL A 153 2.87 -2.47 5.94
CA VAL A 153 2.82 -1.12 5.35
C VAL A 153 2.63 -0.10 6.47
N PRO A 154 3.50 0.94 6.57
CA PRO A 154 3.50 1.88 7.69
C PRO A 154 2.35 2.90 7.57
N ILE A 155 1.14 2.45 7.87
CA ILE A 155 -0.10 3.24 7.88
C ILE A 155 -0.75 3.07 9.25
N TRP A 156 -1.04 4.18 9.92
CA TRP A 156 -1.61 4.20 11.27
C TRP A 156 -3.02 4.78 11.22
N LYS A 157 -3.88 4.27 12.10
CA LYS A 157 -5.23 4.79 12.29
C LYS A 157 -5.38 5.40 13.68
N GLN A 158 -6.00 6.56 13.74
CA GLN A 158 -6.53 7.16 14.95
C GLN A 158 -8.04 7.03 14.95
N GLU A 159 -8.61 6.50 16.02
CA GLU A 159 -10.04 6.38 16.23
C GLU A 159 -10.55 7.61 16.98
N HIS A 160 -11.68 8.18 16.53
CA HIS A 160 -12.32 9.32 17.18
C HIS A 160 -13.70 8.93 17.69
N TRP A 161 -14.05 9.38 18.90
CA TRP A 161 -15.35 9.19 19.52
C TRP A 161 -15.74 10.44 20.35
N LYS A 162 -16.93 10.44 20.95
CA LYS A 162 -17.49 11.65 21.61
C LYS A 162 -16.61 12.22 22.72
N GLN A 163 -15.80 11.39 23.38
CA GLN A 163 -15.05 11.74 24.58
C GLN A 163 -13.53 11.79 24.35
N GLY A 164 -13.04 11.59 23.13
CA GLY A 164 -11.62 11.62 22.85
C GLY A 164 -11.22 10.94 21.55
N SER A 165 -9.92 10.73 21.40
CA SER A 165 -9.31 10.05 20.27
C SER A 165 -8.11 9.21 20.75
N ASP A 166 -7.82 8.09 20.10
CA ASP A 166 -6.66 7.26 20.41
C ASP A 166 -6.15 6.54 19.17
N TRP A 167 -4.85 6.29 19.13
CA TRP A 167 -4.21 5.54 18.05
C TRP A 167 -4.51 4.06 18.23
N GLY A 168 -5.01 3.41 17.18
CA GLY A 168 -5.23 1.97 17.20
C GLY A 168 -3.92 1.24 17.47
N THR A 169 -3.93 0.28 18.40
CA THR A 169 -2.74 -0.40 18.92
C THR A 169 -2.10 -1.43 17.98
N ASN A 170 -2.71 -1.70 16.82
CA ASN A 170 -2.24 -2.74 15.88
C ASN A 170 -1.20 -2.21 14.89
N SER A 171 -0.07 -1.73 15.42
CA SER A 171 1.12 -1.41 14.62
C SER A 171 2.15 -2.52 14.80
N ASN A 172 2.34 -3.38 13.80
CA ASN A 172 3.43 -4.35 13.82
C ASN A 172 4.74 -3.68 13.38
N GLU A 173 5.85 -4.05 13.99
CA GLU A 173 7.19 -3.68 13.51
C GLU A 173 7.38 -4.18 12.07
N ILE A 174 8.16 -3.44 11.28
CA ILE A 174 8.47 -3.80 9.90
C ILE A 174 9.26 -5.11 9.89
N SER A 175 8.57 -6.23 9.76
CA SER A 175 9.20 -7.51 9.44
C SER A 175 9.64 -7.46 7.98
N THR A 176 10.94 -7.53 7.74
CA THR A 176 11.48 -7.93 6.44
C THR A 176 10.81 -9.26 6.04
N PRO A 177 10.26 -9.41 4.82
CA PRO A 177 9.65 -10.68 4.44
C PRO A 177 10.68 -11.80 4.63
N LEU A 178 10.29 -12.83 5.37
CA LEU A 178 11.11 -14.00 5.67
C LEU A 178 11.62 -14.62 4.37
N THR A 179 12.87 -14.37 4.00
CA THR A 179 13.64 -15.33 3.22
C THR A 179 13.94 -16.52 4.13
N SER A 180 13.01 -17.46 4.23
CA SER A 180 13.28 -18.78 4.78
C SER A 180 12.57 -19.85 3.97
N ARG A 181 13.14 -20.18 2.80
CA ARG A 181 13.14 -21.57 2.33
C ARG A 181 14.38 -22.22 2.92
N SER A 182 14.25 -22.80 4.11
CA SER A 182 15.08 -23.94 4.47
C SER A 182 14.67 -25.09 3.55
N VAL A 183 15.56 -25.41 2.62
CA VAL A 183 15.53 -26.68 1.89
C VAL A 183 15.66 -27.78 2.92
N ASP A 184 14.58 -28.52 3.17
CA ASP A 184 14.70 -29.82 3.81
C ASP A 184 14.93 -30.85 2.70
N SER A 185 16.20 -31.19 2.52
CA SER A 185 16.64 -32.33 1.74
C SER A 185 16.47 -33.59 2.57
N SER A 186 15.31 -34.23 2.45
CA SER A 186 15.15 -35.65 2.78
C SER A 186 13.95 -36.27 2.05
N VAL A 187 14.18 -36.77 0.83
CA VAL A 187 14.08 -38.18 0.36
C VAL A 187 14.77 -38.27 -1.00
#